data_AF-A0A7S1WXJ7-F1
#
_entry.id   AF-A0A7S1WXJ7-F1
#
_cell.length_a   1.000
_cell.length_b   1.000
_cell.length_c   1.000
_cell.angle_alpha   90.00
_cell.angle_beta   90.00
_cell.angle_gamma   90.00
#
_symmetry.space_group_name_H-M   'P 1'
#
loop_
_entity.id
_entity.type
_entity.pdbx_description
1 polymer ?
#
loop_
_entity_poly.entity_id
_entity_poly.type
_entity_poly.pdbx_seq_one_letter_code
_entity_poly.pdbx_strand_id
1 'polypeptide(L)'
;SCARFSGKPALGQLAALQDAMYNPESYGYTPVNNITAAYEARWVHSFNTQNPATDLQHQFLDTYNIEFPKTPVYIGEYHRVGSNQTQDLAMILEIARRNPLFQGISYFEWQVAYWKGGSEMAFGMMGLGSDVLMQMPYFGKVYDVYCLDPVMDAPSGLLMADAVAKVYGGGPPGGPP
;
A
#
# COMPACT_ATOMS: atom_id res chain seq x y z
N SER A 1 18.42 -15.01 10.84
CA SER A 1 17.46 -14.92 9.72
C SER A 1 17.89 -13.94 8.63
N CYS A 2 18.30 -12.70 8.94
CA CYS A 2 18.50 -11.64 7.94
C CYS A 2 19.54 -11.90 6.83
N ALA A 3 20.67 -12.55 7.12
CA ALA A 3 21.73 -12.77 6.13
C ALA A 3 21.27 -13.62 4.92
N ARG A 4 20.35 -14.57 5.14
CA ARG A 4 19.73 -15.40 4.08
C ARG A 4 18.94 -14.56 3.07
N PHE A 5 18.40 -13.43 3.50
CA PHE A 5 17.57 -12.53 2.70
C PHE A 5 18.34 -11.30 2.23
N SER A 6 19.68 -11.38 2.16
CA SER A 6 20.50 -10.28 1.65
C SER A 6 20.04 -9.89 0.24
N GLY A 7 19.76 -8.60 0.03
CA GLY A 7 19.25 -8.08 -1.24
C GLY A 7 17.76 -8.36 -1.50
N LYS A 8 17.02 -8.94 -0.55
CA LYS A 8 15.57 -9.14 -0.64
C LYS A 8 14.86 -8.21 0.36
N PRO A 9 14.23 -7.11 -0.10
CA PRO A 9 13.64 -6.12 0.79
C PRO A 9 12.55 -6.74 1.65
N ALA A 10 12.47 -6.31 2.92
CA ALA A 10 11.54 -6.74 3.96
C ALA A 10 11.56 -8.23 4.38
N LEU A 11 11.95 -9.18 3.52
CA LEU A 11 11.85 -10.62 3.83
C LEU A 11 12.63 -11.04 5.08
N GLY A 12 13.80 -10.46 5.33
CA GLY A 12 14.57 -10.74 6.54
C GLY A 12 13.85 -10.35 7.82
N GLN A 13 13.13 -9.23 7.82
CA GLN A 13 12.36 -8.75 8.97
C GLN A 13 11.11 -9.60 9.17
N LEU A 14 10.42 -9.97 8.09
CA LEU A 14 9.27 -10.88 8.13
C LEU A 14 9.65 -12.26 8.66
N ALA A 15 10.79 -12.80 8.24
CA ALA A 15 11.31 -14.07 8.72
C ALA A 15 11.73 -14.01 10.20
N ALA A 16 12.31 -12.89 10.64
CA ALA A 16 12.63 -12.67 12.05
C ALA A 16 11.38 -12.58 12.92
N LEU A 17 10.34 -11.87 12.46
CA LEU A 17 9.04 -11.83 13.14
C LEU A 17 8.44 -13.23 13.24
N GLN A 18 8.38 -13.97 12.13
CA GLN A 18 7.85 -15.33 12.12
C GLN A 18 8.59 -16.22 13.12
N ASP A 19 9.92 -16.20 13.11
CA ASP A 19 10.74 -16.97 14.06
C ASP A 19 10.43 -16.60 15.52
N ALA A 20 10.29 -15.31 15.84
CA ALA A 20 9.93 -14.88 17.18
C ALA A 20 8.49 -15.29 17.58
N MET A 21 7.55 -15.37 16.63
CA MET A 21 6.19 -15.84 16.90
C MET A 21 6.09 -17.36 17.08
N TYR A 22 7.01 -18.14 16.49
CA TYR A 22 7.12 -19.59 16.71
C TYR A 22 7.99 -19.95 17.91
N ASN A 23 9.02 -19.16 18.19
CA ASN A 23 10.07 -19.45 19.17
C ASN A 23 10.28 -18.29 20.17
N PRO A 24 9.23 -17.79 20.85
CA PRO A 24 9.33 -16.59 21.68
C PRO A 24 10.34 -16.70 22.83
N GLU A 25 10.52 -17.91 23.38
CA GLU A 25 11.46 -18.15 24.49
C GLU A 25 12.93 -17.96 24.06
N SER A 26 13.26 -18.22 22.79
CA SER A 26 14.59 -17.92 22.22
C SER A 26 14.92 -16.42 22.25
N TYR A 27 13.90 -15.57 22.42
CA TYR A 27 14.00 -14.12 22.53
C TYR A 27 13.75 -13.63 23.97
N GLY A 28 13.74 -14.54 24.97
CA GLY A 28 13.52 -14.20 26.37
C GLY A 28 12.07 -13.80 26.68
N TYR A 29 11.12 -14.15 25.81
CA TYR A 29 9.71 -13.87 26.01
C TYR A 29 8.93 -15.17 26.27
N THR A 30 8.26 -15.27 27.42
CA THR A 30 7.35 -16.37 27.73
C THR A 30 5.91 -15.87 27.55
N PRO A 31 5.21 -16.30 26.48
CA PRO A 31 3.90 -15.77 26.20
C PRO A 31 2.84 -16.36 27.15
N VAL A 32 1.93 -15.51 27.65
CA VAL A 32 0.77 -15.96 28.45
C VAL A 32 -0.28 -16.65 27.57
N ASN A 33 -0.38 -16.24 26.31
CA ASN A 33 -1.32 -16.79 25.32
C ASN A 33 -0.58 -17.52 24.21
N ASN A 34 -1.26 -18.39 23.46
CA ASN A 34 -0.66 -19.04 22.29
C ASN A 34 -0.50 -18.03 21.13
N ILE A 35 0.61 -17.29 21.13
CA ILE A 35 0.91 -16.27 20.12
C ILE A 35 1.17 -16.88 18.73
N THR A 36 1.65 -18.12 18.68
CA THR A 36 1.88 -18.84 17.42
C THR A 36 0.56 -19.08 16.69
N ALA A 37 -0.43 -19.62 17.39
CA ALA A 37 -1.77 -19.83 16.82
C ALA A 37 -2.42 -18.49 16.41
N ALA A 38 -2.21 -17.42 17.17
CA ALA A 38 -2.72 -16.10 16.81
C ALA A 38 -2.06 -15.56 15.53
N TYR A 39 -0.75 -15.73 15.39
CA TYR A 39 0.00 -15.34 14.20
C TYR A 39 -0.48 -16.09 12.95
N GLU A 40 -0.62 -17.41 13.04
CA GLU A 40 -1.07 -18.23 11.91
C GLU A 40 -2.50 -17.92 11.47
N ALA A 41 -3.39 -17.58 12.41
CA ALA A 41 -4.81 -17.39 12.13
C ALA A 41 -5.21 -15.95 11.81
N ARG A 42 -4.42 -14.95 12.22
CA ARG A 42 -4.87 -13.54 12.23
C ARG A 42 -3.90 -12.57 11.58
N TRP A 43 -2.72 -13.03 11.15
CA TRP A 43 -1.69 -12.14 10.63
C TRP A 43 -1.63 -12.17 9.10
N VAL A 44 -1.50 -10.98 8.53
CA VAL A 44 -1.20 -10.76 7.11
C VAL A 44 0.09 -9.94 7.08
N HIS A 45 1.06 -10.35 6.27
CA HIS A 45 2.26 -9.54 6.07
C HIS A 45 1.93 -8.32 5.22
N SER A 46 2.61 -7.21 5.47
CA SER A 46 2.49 -6.05 4.61
C SER A 46 3.77 -5.25 4.51
N PHE A 47 3.84 -4.47 3.45
CA PHE A 47 4.89 -3.49 3.20
C PHE A 47 4.36 -2.39 2.29
N ASN A 48 5.12 -1.30 2.18
CA ASN A 48 4.81 -0.15 1.32
C ASN A 48 5.85 -0.11 0.20
N THR A 49 5.44 0.32 -1.00
CA THR A 49 6.37 0.43 -2.12
C THR A 49 5.92 1.44 -3.17
N GLN A 50 6.90 2.13 -3.75
CA GLN A 50 6.77 2.95 -4.95
C GLN A 50 7.38 2.26 -6.19
N ASN A 51 7.76 0.98 -6.08
CA ASN A 51 8.29 0.23 -7.23
C ASN A 51 7.15 -0.09 -8.20
N PRO A 52 7.42 -0.08 -9.52
CA PRO A 52 6.40 -0.39 -10.52
C PRO A 52 5.92 -1.84 -10.40
N ALA A 53 4.71 -2.11 -10.88
CA ALA A 53 4.14 -3.47 -10.85
C ALA A 53 5.03 -4.52 -11.53
N THR A 54 5.76 -4.12 -12.58
CA THR A 54 6.72 -4.97 -13.33
C THR A 54 7.80 -5.57 -12.45
N ASP A 55 8.12 -4.90 -11.35
CA ASP A 55 9.24 -5.24 -10.49
C ASP A 55 8.84 -6.17 -9.36
N LEU A 56 7.57 -6.10 -8.94
CA LEU A 56 7.11 -6.73 -7.71
C LEU A 56 7.31 -8.25 -7.71
N GLN A 57 7.05 -8.90 -8.83
CA GLN A 57 7.09 -10.37 -8.92
C GLN A 57 8.49 -10.90 -8.55
N HIS A 58 9.53 -10.40 -9.21
CA HIS A 58 10.88 -10.92 -9.05
C HIS A 58 11.63 -10.30 -7.85
N GLN A 59 11.33 -9.05 -7.49
CA GLN A 59 11.97 -8.39 -6.35
C GLN A 59 11.47 -8.94 -5.01
N PHE A 60 10.21 -9.35 -4.93
CA PHE A 60 9.58 -9.75 -3.67
C PHE A 60 8.78 -11.06 -3.77
N LEU A 61 7.74 -11.13 -4.62
CA LEU A 61 6.72 -12.19 -4.53
C LEU A 61 7.27 -13.61 -4.81
N ASP A 62 8.20 -13.76 -5.74
CA ASP A 62 8.79 -15.07 -6.05
C ASP A 62 9.45 -15.70 -4.82
N THR A 63 10.23 -14.90 -4.08
CA THR A 63 10.89 -15.38 -2.86
C THR A 63 9.88 -15.49 -1.72
N TYR A 64 8.96 -14.53 -1.59
CA TYR A 64 7.93 -14.55 -0.56
C TYR A 64 7.07 -15.82 -0.62
N ASN A 65 6.61 -16.21 -1.81
CA ASN A 65 5.75 -17.37 -2.01
C ASN A 65 6.41 -18.69 -1.59
N ILE A 66 7.75 -18.77 -1.68
CA ILE A 66 8.53 -19.94 -1.26
C ILE A 66 8.68 -19.98 0.27
N GLU A 67 8.95 -18.82 0.87
CA GLU A 67 9.33 -18.71 2.29
C GLU A 67 8.13 -18.66 3.23
N PHE A 68 7.01 -18.08 2.76
CA PHE A 68 5.80 -17.88 3.54
C PHE A 68 4.56 -18.47 2.83
N PRO A 69 4.56 -19.78 2.48
CA PRO A 69 3.55 -20.37 1.60
C PRO A 69 2.13 -20.42 2.20
N LYS A 70 1.96 -20.03 3.47
CA LYS A 70 0.69 -20.04 4.20
C LYS A 70 0.30 -18.68 4.76
N THR A 71 1.13 -17.65 4.58
CA THR A 71 0.90 -16.33 5.14
C THR A 71 0.56 -15.36 4.01
N PRO A 72 -0.66 -14.82 3.95
CA PRO A 72 -1.00 -13.83 2.93
C PRO A 72 -0.17 -12.56 3.08
N VAL A 73 0.00 -11.84 1.98
CA VAL A 73 0.66 -10.54 1.92
C VAL A 73 -0.22 -9.50 1.23
N TYR A 74 -0.10 -8.28 1.69
CA TYR A 74 -0.83 -7.11 1.20
C TYR A 74 0.12 -5.92 1.09
N ILE A 75 -0.05 -5.05 0.09
CA ILE A 75 0.74 -3.81 0.03
C ILE A 75 -0.09 -2.67 0.64
N GLY A 76 0.38 -2.14 1.76
CA GLY A 76 -0.32 -1.12 2.54
C GLY A 76 -0.36 0.25 1.87
N GLU A 77 0.71 0.59 1.15
CA GLU A 77 0.78 1.82 0.36
C GLU A 77 1.43 1.49 -0.98
N TYR A 78 0.67 1.70 -2.06
CA TYR A 78 1.09 1.48 -3.43
C TYR A 78 0.71 2.67 -4.30
N HIS A 79 1.70 3.32 -4.90
CA HIS A 79 1.51 4.30 -5.96
C HIS A 79 2.87 4.59 -6.60
N ARG A 80 3.04 4.21 -7.86
CA ARG A 80 4.22 4.59 -8.64
C ARG A 80 4.06 6.00 -9.20
N VAL A 81 4.54 7.01 -8.48
CA VAL A 81 4.50 8.41 -8.97
C VAL A 81 5.17 8.54 -10.34
N GLY A 82 4.51 9.23 -11.26
CA GLY A 82 5.03 9.51 -12.60
C GLY A 82 4.90 8.35 -13.60
N SER A 83 4.32 7.22 -13.21
CA SER A 83 3.86 6.20 -14.17
C SER A 83 2.43 6.46 -14.60
N ASN A 84 2.00 5.80 -15.67
CA ASN A 84 0.60 5.74 -16.05
C ASN A 84 -0.15 4.86 -15.05
N GLN A 85 -0.97 5.48 -14.20
CA GLN A 85 -1.63 4.77 -13.10
C GLN A 85 -2.62 3.72 -13.59
N THR A 86 -3.30 3.99 -14.72
CA THR A 86 -4.22 3.00 -15.31
C THR A 86 -3.49 1.69 -15.65
N GLN A 87 -2.30 1.78 -16.24
CA GLN A 87 -1.52 0.61 -16.65
C GLN A 87 -0.85 -0.11 -15.47
N ASP A 88 -0.22 0.65 -14.57
CA ASP A 88 0.49 0.10 -13.42
C ASP A 88 -0.48 -0.60 -12.46
N LEU A 89 -1.64 0.00 -12.19
CA LEU A 89 -2.68 -0.61 -11.36
C LEU A 89 -3.35 -1.82 -12.04
N ALA A 90 -3.60 -1.77 -13.35
CA ALA A 90 -4.12 -2.96 -14.04
C ALA A 90 -3.17 -4.15 -13.91
N MET A 91 -1.86 -3.90 -13.96
CA MET A 91 -0.84 -4.92 -13.80
C MET A 91 -0.77 -5.46 -12.37
N ILE A 92 -0.76 -4.59 -11.34
CA ILE A 92 -0.69 -5.02 -9.94
C ILE A 92 -1.91 -5.86 -9.53
N LEU A 93 -3.10 -5.50 -10.02
CA LEU A 93 -4.32 -6.27 -9.77
C LEU A 93 -4.33 -7.61 -10.51
N GLU A 94 -3.76 -7.68 -11.71
CA GLU A 94 -3.58 -8.95 -12.42
C GLU A 94 -2.59 -9.87 -11.69
N ILE A 95 -1.53 -9.33 -11.09
CA ILE A 95 -0.62 -10.09 -10.23
C ILE A 95 -1.37 -10.64 -9.01
N ALA A 96 -2.17 -9.81 -8.34
CA ALA A 96 -3.01 -10.24 -7.20
C ALA A 96 -4.00 -11.35 -7.61
N ARG A 97 -4.62 -11.24 -8.78
CA ARG A 97 -5.55 -12.26 -9.30
C ARG A 97 -4.87 -13.62 -9.55
N ARG A 98 -3.58 -13.62 -9.91
CA ARG A 98 -2.82 -14.84 -10.23
C ARG A 98 -2.09 -15.45 -9.02
N ASN A 99 -1.82 -14.67 -7.98
CA ASN A 99 -1.08 -15.11 -6.81
C ASN A 99 -2.02 -15.27 -5.61
N PRO A 100 -2.29 -16.51 -5.15
CA PRO A 100 -3.23 -16.76 -4.04
C PRO A 100 -2.77 -16.19 -2.69
N LEU A 101 -1.48 -15.88 -2.54
CA LEU A 101 -0.95 -15.26 -1.32
C LEU A 101 -1.03 -13.73 -1.35
N PHE A 102 -1.13 -13.11 -2.53
CA PHE A 102 -1.13 -11.65 -2.66
C PHE A 102 -2.55 -11.11 -2.68
N GLN A 103 -2.97 -10.49 -1.58
CA GLN A 103 -4.35 -10.02 -1.39
C GLN A 103 -4.67 -8.71 -2.12
N GLY A 104 -3.67 -8.03 -2.65
CA GLY A 104 -3.82 -6.76 -3.36
C GLY A 104 -3.14 -5.59 -2.66
N ILE A 105 -3.65 -4.38 -2.91
CA ILE A 105 -2.98 -3.12 -2.54
C ILE A 105 -3.96 -2.11 -1.93
N SER A 106 -3.43 -1.14 -1.19
CA SER A 106 -4.07 0.16 -0.95
C SER A 106 -3.38 1.22 -1.79
N TYR A 107 -4.16 1.97 -2.57
CA TYR A 107 -3.64 3.07 -3.35
C TYR A 107 -3.29 4.25 -2.43
N PHE A 108 -2.05 4.76 -2.52
CA PHE A 108 -1.57 5.84 -1.68
C PHE A 108 -1.41 7.14 -2.49
N GLU A 109 -2.14 8.22 -2.25
CA GLU A 109 -3.09 8.49 -1.18
C GLU A 109 -4.28 9.33 -1.66
N TRP A 110 -5.29 9.49 -0.81
CA TRP A 110 -6.50 10.22 -1.16
C TRP A 110 -6.23 11.71 -1.43
N GLN A 111 -5.55 12.39 -0.50
CA GLN A 111 -5.32 13.83 -0.56
C GLN A 111 -3.83 14.15 -0.52
N VAL A 112 -3.38 15.14 -1.28
CA VAL A 112 -2.01 15.65 -1.26
C VAL A 112 -1.61 16.09 0.16
N ALA A 113 -0.51 15.52 0.67
CA ALA A 113 0.04 15.83 1.98
C ALA A 113 0.88 17.13 1.97
N TYR A 114 0.23 18.30 1.85
CA TYR A 114 0.90 19.61 1.78
C TYR A 114 1.85 19.90 2.96
N TRP A 115 1.57 19.35 4.14
CA TRP A 115 2.41 19.54 5.33
C TRP A 115 3.77 18.84 5.24
N LYS A 116 3.89 17.79 4.41
CA LYS A 116 5.16 17.08 4.19
C LYS A 116 6.08 17.83 3.23
N GLY A 117 5.50 18.55 2.25
CA GLY A 117 6.26 19.25 1.22
C GLY A 117 7.03 18.32 0.27
N GLY A 118 7.80 18.91 -0.65
CA GLY A 118 8.75 18.18 -1.50
C GLY A 118 8.10 17.09 -2.37
N SER A 119 8.81 15.96 -2.53
CA SER A 119 8.36 14.83 -3.35
C SER A 119 7.11 14.14 -2.80
N GLU A 120 6.82 14.27 -1.51
CA GLU A 120 5.65 13.66 -0.86
C GLU A 120 4.33 14.26 -1.36
N MET A 121 4.35 15.48 -1.90
CA MET A 121 3.14 16.11 -2.46
C MET A 121 2.64 15.46 -3.76
N ALA A 122 3.40 14.54 -4.35
CA ALA A 122 3.07 13.94 -5.64
C ALA A 122 2.13 12.71 -5.54
N PHE A 123 1.80 12.25 -4.33
CA PHE A 123 1.05 11.01 -4.14
C PHE A 123 -0.48 11.17 -4.10
N GLY A 124 -0.98 12.38 -3.82
CA GLY A 124 -2.41 12.59 -3.61
C GLY A 124 -3.22 12.54 -4.90
N MET A 125 -4.35 11.84 -4.88
CA MET A 125 -5.36 11.90 -5.95
C MET A 125 -6.10 13.24 -5.98
N MET A 126 -6.24 13.87 -4.82
CA MET A 126 -6.99 15.11 -4.61
C MET A 126 -6.09 16.20 -3.97
N GLY A 127 -6.03 17.37 -4.59
CA GLY A 127 -5.45 18.57 -4.01
C GLY A 127 -6.46 19.35 -3.17
N LEU A 128 -5.97 20.34 -2.41
CA LEU A 128 -6.82 21.35 -1.79
C LEU A 128 -7.24 22.35 -2.87
N GLY A 129 -8.55 22.58 -3.00
CA GLY A 129 -9.10 23.63 -3.84
C GLY A 129 -9.04 25.00 -3.18
N SER A 130 -9.67 25.99 -3.82
CA SER A 130 -9.62 27.39 -3.35
C SER A 130 -10.69 27.75 -2.31
N ASP A 131 -11.78 26.99 -2.23
CA ASP A 131 -12.89 27.28 -1.35
C ASP A 131 -12.75 26.59 0.02
N VAL A 132 -12.84 27.36 1.09
CA VAL A 132 -12.93 26.84 2.46
C VAL A 132 -14.41 26.56 2.77
N LEU A 133 -14.73 25.30 3.01
CA LEU A 133 -16.08 24.84 3.38
C LEU A 133 -16.40 25.18 4.83
N MET A 134 -15.45 24.92 5.73
CA MET A 134 -15.60 25.19 7.15
C MET A 134 -14.24 25.18 7.86
N GLN A 135 -14.25 25.60 9.12
CA GLN A 135 -13.10 25.46 10.00
C GLN A 135 -13.34 24.36 11.03
N MET A 136 -12.32 23.53 11.26
CA MET A 136 -12.38 22.40 12.20
C MET A 136 -11.34 22.59 13.32
N PRO A 137 -11.77 22.75 14.59
CA PRO A 137 -10.86 22.67 15.72
C PRO A 137 -10.45 21.21 15.96
N TYR A 138 -9.14 20.94 15.92
CA TYR A 138 -8.57 19.62 16.11
C TYR A 138 -7.24 19.72 16.87
N PHE A 139 -7.13 19.01 18.01
CA PHE A 139 -5.96 19.01 18.89
C PHE A 139 -5.36 20.42 19.19
N GLY A 140 -6.22 21.38 19.52
CA GLY A 140 -5.79 22.74 19.92
C GLY A 140 -5.36 23.64 18.76
N LYS A 141 -5.56 23.20 17.51
CA LYS A 141 -5.38 24.00 16.30
C LYS A 141 -6.68 24.08 15.52
N VAL A 142 -6.89 25.16 14.80
CA VAL A 142 -8.01 25.31 13.87
C VAL A 142 -7.46 25.09 12.47
N TYR A 143 -8.09 24.19 11.73
CA TYR A 143 -7.75 23.85 10.35
C TYR A 143 -8.88 24.26 9.42
N ASP A 144 -8.53 24.85 8.29
CA ASP A 144 -9.49 25.05 7.21
C ASP A 144 -9.75 23.71 6.51
N VAL A 145 -11.03 23.40 6.30
CA VAL A 145 -11.50 22.26 5.51
C VAL A 145 -11.88 22.79 4.14
N TYR A 146 -11.18 22.37 3.11
CA TYR A 146 -11.36 22.88 1.75
C TYR A 146 -12.25 21.96 0.90
N CYS A 147 -12.84 22.52 -0.15
CA CYS A 147 -13.18 21.75 -1.34
C CYS A 147 -11.93 21.06 -1.89
N LEU A 148 -12.11 19.90 -2.52
CA LEU A 148 -11.01 19.14 -3.11
C LEU A 148 -11.01 19.30 -4.63
N ASP A 149 -9.83 19.55 -5.20
CA ASP A 149 -9.61 19.60 -6.64
C ASP A 149 -8.88 18.33 -7.10
N PRO A 150 -9.31 17.67 -8.19
CA PRO A 150 -8.67 16.45 -8.64
C PRO A 150 -7.28 16.73 -9.23
N VAL A 151 -6.32 15.85 -8.94
CA VAL A 151 -4.96 15.92 -9.49
C VAL A 151 -4.90 15.15 -10.81
N MET A 152 -4.13 15.66 -11.78
CA MET A 152 -3.90 14.98 -13.06
C MET A 152 -2.86 13.85 -12.93
N ASP A 153 -3.20 12.67 -13.46
CA ASP A 153 -2.22 11.64 -13.84
C ASP A 153 -1.68 11.97 -15.24
N ALA A 154 -0.65 12.82 -15.29
CA ALA A 154 -0.13 13.34 -16.57
C ALA A 154 0.25 12.23 -17.59
N PRO A 155 0.87 11.10 -17.21
CA PRO A 155 1.14 9.99 -18.13
C PRO A 155 -0.08 9.29 -18.74
N SER A 156 -1.25 9.29 -18.08
CA SER A 156 -2.49 8.75 -18.68
C SER A 156 -3.36 9.81 -19.34
N GLY A 157 -3.16 11.08 -18.99
CA GLY A 157 -4.02 12.18 -19.42
C GLY A 157 -5.38 12.20 -18.73
N LEU A 158 -5.56 11.40 -17.66
CA LEU A 158 -6.78 11.35 -16.85
C LEU A 158 -6.58 12.10 -15.53
N LEU A 159 -7.67 12.37 -14.82
CA LEU A 159 -7.58 12.67 -13.39
C LEU A 159 -7.11 11.40 -12.67
N MET A 160 -6.26 11.54 -11.66
CA MET A 160 -5.70 10.44 -10.88
C MET A 160 -6.81 9.54 -10.31
N ALA A 161 -7.85 10.17 -9.75
CA ALA A 161 -9.02 9.47 -9.22
C ALA A 161 -9.78 8.67 -10.31
N ASP A 162 -9.89 9.21 -11.52
CA ASP A 162 -10.53 8.52 -12.65
C ASP A 162 -9.68 7.35 -13.14
N ALA A 163 -8.36 7.52 -13.21
CA ALA A 163 -7.42 6.45 -13.56
C ALA A 163 -7.50 5.28 -12.57
N VAL A 164 -7.58 5.57 -11.28
CA VAL A 164 -7.79 4.57 -10.23
C VAL A 164 -9.17 3.92 -10.38
N ALA A 165 -10.25 4.71 -10.41
CA ALA A 165 -11.62 4.20 -10.49
C ALA A 165 -11.82 3.27 -11.69
N LYS A 166 -11.31 3.66 -12.86
CA LYS A 166 -11.40 2.88 -14.10
C LYS A 166 -10.85 1.46 -13.95
N VAL A 167 -9.74 1.29 -13.24
CA VAL A 167 -9.10 -0.02 -13.06
C VAL A 167 -9.91 -0.92 -12.12
N TYR A 168 -10.62 -0.35 -11.16
CA TYR A 168 -11.53 -1.06 -10.26
C TYR A 168 -12.93 -1.27 -10.85
N GLY A 169 -13.14 -0.96 -12.13
CA GLY A 169 -14.44 -1.08 -12.81
C GLY A 169 -15.43 0.03 -12.48
N GLY A 170 -14.97 1.10 -11.83
CA GLY A 170 -15.72 2.34 -11.65
C GLY A 170 -15.53 3.30 -12.81
N GLY A 171 -16.22 4.44 -12.75
CA GLY A 171 -16.09 5.53 -13.70
C GLY A 171 -16.40 6.87 -13.04
N PRO A 172 -16.11 7.98 -13.73
CA PRO A 172 -16.45 9.30 -13.23
C PRO A 172 -17.97 9.40 -12.97
N PRO A 173 -18.40 10.20 -11.97
CA PRO A 173 -19.81 10.44 -11.72
C PRO A 173 -20.50 10.91 -13.00
N GLY A 174 -21.40 10.09 -13.55
CA GLY A 174 -22.17 10.39 -14.77
C GLY A 174 -21.71 9.69 -16.07
N GLY A 175 -20.70 8.81 -16.03
CA GLY A 175 -20.40 7.91 -17.16
C GLY A 175 -21.38 6.72 -17.27
N PRO A 176 -21.62 6.16 -18.47
CA PRO A 176 -22.42 4.94 -18.59
C PRO A 176 -21.72 3.75 -17.90
N PRO A 177 -22.50 2.82 -17.32
CA PRO A 177 -21.98 1.61 -16.64
C PRO A 177 -21.30 0.63 -17.60
#